data_AF-A0A0K6HQG9-F1
#
_entry.id   AF-A0A0K6HQG9-F1
#
_cell.length_a   1.000
_cell.length_b   1.000
_cell.length_c   1.000
_cell.angle_alpha   90.00
_cell.angle_beta   90.00
_cell.angle_gamma   90.00
#
_symmetry.space_group_name_H-M   'P 1'
#
loop_
_entity.id
_entity.type
_entity.pdbx_description
1 polymer ?
#
loop_
_entity_poly.entity_id
_entity_poly.type
_entity_poly.pdbx_seq_one_letter_code
_entity_poly.pdbx_strand_id
1 'polypeptide(L)'
;MTSPSQKMTEDAFRDCLDRYGEDIRDWPFPEAAAGLLVESAEARGRLEEMKRLRSLFALGSPSGIKAPAGLAARIAAAAAQTCSDHPSVTAGHGSEKGKTSGPDRVSPRQVRFA
;
A
#
# COMPACT_ATOMS: atom_id res chain seq x y z
N MET A 1 5.44 25.45 -25.67
CA MET A 1 6.07 24.93 -24.44
C MET A 1 5.46 23.57 -24.16
N THR A 2 6.03 22.53 -24.75
CA THR A 2 5.58 21.15 -24.51
C THR A 2 6.36 20.66 -23.31
N SER A 3 5.67 20.45 -22.18
CA SER A 3 6.27 19.84 -20.99
C SER A 3 7.05 18.59 -21.41
N PRO A 4 8.28 18.36 -20.92
CA PRO A 4 8.94 17.09 -21.17
C PRO A 4 8.05 16.02 -20.55
N SER A 5 7.36 15.24 -21.39
CA SER A 5 6.83 13.94 -20.99
C SER A 5 7.94 13.28 -20.20
N GLN A 6 7.70 13.01 -18.93
CA GLN A 6 8.70 12.45 -18.03
C GLN A 6 8.97 11.02 -18.52
N LYS A 7 9.79 10.91 -19.56
CA LYS A 7 10.14 9.64 -20.20
C LYS A 7 10.93 8.86 -19.17
N MET A 8 10.44 7.66 -18.89
CA MET A 8 11.16 6.74 -18.05
C MET A 8 12.47 6.37 -18.74
N THR A 9 13.59 6.51 -18.05
CA THR A 9 14.89 6.09 -18.56
C THR A 9 15.05 4.58 -18.39
N GLU A 10 16.00 3.98 -19.09
CA GLU A 10 16.24 2.54 -18.96
C GLU A 10 16.77 2.13 -17.58
N ASP A 11 17.56 2.99 -16.92
CA ASP A 11 17.98 2.78 -15.53
C ASP A 11 16.80 2.84 -14.57
N ALA A 12 15.88 3.81 -14.74
CA ALA A 12 14.66 3.88 -13.94
C ALA A 12 13.74 2.68 -14.19
N PHE A 13 13.71 2.18 -15.44
CA PHE A 13 13.02 0.94 -15.78
C PHE A 13 13.63 -0.27 -15.07
N ARG A 14 14.95 -0.42 -15.10
CA ARG A 14 15.64 -1.50 -14.39
C ARG A 14 15.38 -1.44 -12.88
N ASP A 15 15.47 -0.26 -12.27
CA ASP A 15 15.19 -0.09 -10.84
C ASP A 15 13.76 -0.52 -10.48
N CYS A 16 12.77 -0.12 -11.29
CA CYS A 16 11.40 -0.55 -11.08
C CYS A 16 11.24 -2.07 -11.30
N LEU A 17 11.91 -2.63 -12.31
CA LEU A 17 11.90 -4.06 -12.61
C LEU A 17 12.46 -4.87 -11.42
N ASP A 18 13.58 -4.42 -10.84
CA ASP A 18 14.23 -5.07 -9.70
C ASP A 18 13.40 -4.94 -8.40
N ARG A 19 12.66 -3.84 -8.24
CA ARG A 19 11.95 -3.51 -7.00
C ARG A 19 10.50 -4.03 -6.96
N TYR A 20 9.80 -3.99 -8.09
CA TYR A 20 8.38 -4.33 -8.21
C TYR A 20 8.14 -5.62 -9.00
N GLY A 21 9.14 -6.12 -9.72
CA GLY A 21 9.00 -7.35 -10.51
C GLY A 21 8.31 -7.12 -11.85
N GLU A 22 7.79 -8.20 -12.45
CA GLU A 22 7.43 -8.21 -13.88
C GLU A 22 6.04 -7.63 -14.18
N ASP A 23 5.23 -7.40 -13.15
CA ASP A 23 3.90 -6.83 -13.30
C ASP A 23 3.96 -5.30 -13.24
N ILE A 24 3.91 -4.69 -14.41
CA ILE A 24 3.99 -3.23 -14.59
C ILE A 24 2.83 -2.52 -13.88
N ARG A 25 1.71 -3.20 -13.64
CA ARG A 25 0.54 -2.60 -12.97
C ARG A 25 0.82 -2.25 -11.51
N ASP A 26 1.80 -2.91 -10.91
CA ASP A 26 2.22 -2.65 -9.52
C ASP A 26 3.28 -1.54 -9.42
N TRP A 27 3.72 -1.00 -10.56
CA TRP A 27 4.75 0.03 -10.60
C TRP A 27 4.15 1.41 -10.27
N PRO A 28 4.96 2.34 -9.74
CA PRO A 28 4.49 3.68 -9.38
C PRO A 28 4.06 4.52 -10.60
N PHE A 29 4.59 4.22 -11.79
CA PHE A 29 4.30 4.94 -13.04
C PHE A 29 4.12 3.97 -14.21
N PRO A 30 3.01 3.20 -14.25
CA PRO A 30 2.81 2.14 -15.22
C PRO A 30 2.75 2.65 -16.66
N GLU A 31 2.18 3.83 -16.89
CA GLU A 31 2.10 4.49 -18.20
C GLU A 31 3.46 4.88 -18.77
N ALA A 32 4.39 5.34 -17.92
CA ALA A 32 5.73 5.71 -18.34
C ALA A 32 6.55 4.47 -18.75
N ALA A 33 6.39 3.37 -18.00
CA ALA A 33 6.98 2.08 -18.32
C ALA A 33 6.43 1.51 -19.64
N ALA A 34 5.10 1.57 -19.83
CA ALA A 34 4.45 1.13 -21.06
C ALA A 34 4.93 1.92 -22.27
N GLY A 35 5.09 3.25 -22.15
CA GLY A 35 5.66 4.10 -23.19
C GLY A 35 7.07 3.67 -23.58
N LEU A 36 7.94 3.42 -22.60
CA LEU A 36 9.31 2.97 -22.86
C LEU A 36 9.36 1.59 -23.53
N LEU A 37 8.46 0.68 -23.18
CA LEU A 37 8.40 -0.66 -23.78
C LEU A 37 7.97 -0.63 -25.25
N VAL A 38 7.16 0.35 -25.65
CA VAL A 38 6.81 0.55 -27.07
C VAL A 38 8.03 1.02 -27.86
N GLU A 39 8.85 1.90 -27.28
CA GLU A 39 9.95 2.55 -27.98
C GLU A 39 11.28 1.78 -27.92
N SER A 40 11.61 1.13 -26.79
CA SER A 40 12.90 0.47 -26.56
C SER A 40 12.80 -1.06 -26.68
N ALA A 41 13.63 -1.63 -27.55
CA ALA A 41 13.82 -3.08 -27.63
C ALA A 41 14.59 -3.64 -26.43
N GLU A 42 15.47 -2.83 -25.85
CA GLU A 42 16.30 -3.23 -24.71
C GLU A 42 15.45 -3.40 -23.45
N ALA A 43 14.54 -2.46 -23.18
CA ALA A 43 13.58 -2.55 -22.08
C ALA A 43 12.69 -3.79 -22.20
N ARG A 44 12.21 -4.10 -23.41
CA ARG A 44 11.45 -5.33 -23.68
C ARG A 44 12.27 -6.59 -23.42
N GLY A 45 13.52 -6.62 -23.88
CA GLY A 45 14.43 -7.74 -23.65
C GLY A 45 14.64 -8.03 -22.17
N ARG A 46 14.83 -6.99 -21.36
CA ARG A 46 14.99 -7.13 -19.89
C ARG A 46 13.73 -7.69 -19.23
N LEU A 47 12.56 -7.19 -19.59
CA LEU A 47 11.29 -7.67 -19.04
C LEU A 47 11.03 -9.14 -19.38
N GLU A 48 11.27 -9.52 -20.65
CA GLU A 48 11.10 -10.90 -21.10
C GLU A 48 12.09 -11.85 -20.43
N GLU A 49 13.34 -11.42 -20.23
CA GLU A 49 14.32 -12.22 -19.49
C GLU A 49 13.89 -12.46 -18.05
N MET A 50 13.39 -11.43 -17.36
CA MET A 50 12.91 -11.62 -15.99
C MET A 50 11.71 -12.57 -15.91
N LYS A 51 10.75 -12.45 -16.85
CA LYS A 51 9.62 -13.41 -16.94
C LYS A 51 10.10 -14.82 -17.21
N ARG A 52 11.12 -14.98 -18.06
CA ARG A 52 11.74 -16.27 -18.36
C ARG A 52 12.37 -16.86 -17.11
N LEU A 53 13.18 -16.08 -16.38
CA LEU A 53 13.79 -16.51 -15.13
C LEU A 53 12.74 -16.92 -14.10
N ARG A 54 11.69 -16.13 -13.90
CA ARG A 54 10.59 -16.50 -12.99
C ARG A 54 9.90 -17.79 -13.42
N SER A 55 9.66 -17.97 -14.71
CA SER A 55 9.07 -19.21 -15.24
C SER A 55 9.99 -20.41 -14.97
N LEU A 56 11.31 -20.25 -15.15
CA LEU A 56 12.29 -21.30 -14.83
C LEU A 56 12.31 -21.62 -13.33
N PHE A 57 12.21 -20.63 -12.44
CA PHE A 57 12.11 -20.88 -11.00
C PHE A 57 10.81 -21.59 -10.62
N ALA A 58 9.69 -21.25 -11.27
CA ALA A 58 8.42 -21.92 -11.07
C ALA A 58 8.46 -23.38 -11.56
N LEU A 59 9.10 -23.64 -12.70
CA LEU A 59 9.32 -24.99 -13.25
C LEU A 59 10.31 -25.80 -12.43
N GLY A 60 11.33 -25.15 -11.86
CA GLY A 60 12.36 -25.75 -11.01
C GLY A 60 11.88 -26.03 -9.59
N SER A 61 10.73 -25.49 -9.17
CA SER A 61 10.06 -25.95 -7.96
C SER A 61 9.64 -27.41 -8.17
N PRO A 62 10.15 -28.37 -7.37
CA PRO A 62 9.69 -29.73 -7.49
C PRO A 62 8.19 -29.71 -7.27
N SER A 63 7.45 -30.12 -8.30
CA SER A 63 5.99 -30.21 -8.36
C SER A 63 5.36 -31.10 -7.28
N GLY A 64 6.18 -31.62 -6.36
CA GLY A 64 5.82 -32.45 -5.22
C GLY A 64 5.91 -31.77 -3.85
N ILE A 65 6.28 -30.49 -3.71
CA ILE A 65 6.15 -29.80 -2.41
C ILE A 65 4.66 -29.46 -2.19
N LYS A 66 3.90 -30.48 -1.81
CA LYS A 66 2.52 -30.32 -1.39
C LYS A 66 2.53 -29.81 0.05
N ALA A 67 1.86 -28.68 0.27
CA ALA A 67 1.60 -28.21 1.62
C ALA A 67 0.99 -29.34 2.46
N PRO A 68 1.39 -29.50 3.74
CA PRO A 68 0.78 -30.46 4.64
C PRO A 68 -0.75 -30.35 4.60
N ALA A 69 -1.43 -31.49 4.59
CA ALA A 69 -2.89 -31.51 4.63
C ALA A 69 -3.39 -30.68 5.83
N GLY A 70 -4.38 -29.82 5.59
CA GLY A 70 -4.94 -28.95 6.63
C GLY A 70 -4.13 -27.68 6.94
N LEU A 71 -2.98 -27.43 6.30
CA LEU A 71 -2.25 -26.16 6.48
C LEU A 71 -3.12 -24.96 6.10
N ALA A 72 -3.84 -25.04 4.97
CA ALA A 72 -4.75 -23.98 4.54
C ALA A 72 -5.83 -23.68 5.59
N ALA A 73 -6.43 -24.72 6.19
CA ALA A 73 -7.42 -24.58 7.24
C ALA A 73 -6.82 -23.96 8.52
N ARG A 74 -5.59 -24.35 8.88
CA ARG A 74 -4.86 -23.78 10.02
C ARG A 74 -4.50 -22.31 9.81
N ILE A 75 -4.08 -21.94 8.59
CA ILE A 75 -3.81 -20.54 8.22
C ILE A 75 -5.10 -19.73 8.28
N ALA A 76 -6.19 -20.23 7.70
CA ALA A 76 -7.48 -19.54 7.72
C ALA A 76 -8.02 -19.35 9.14
N ALA A 77 -7.94 -20.39 9.98
CA ALA A 77 -8.33 -20.31 11.39
C ALA A 77 -7.46 -19.31 12.17
N ALA A 78 -6.16 -19.27 11.93
CA ALA A 78 -5.26 -18.30 12.55
C ALA A 78 -5.56 -16.86 12.10
N ALA A 79 -5.81 -16.64 10.80
CA ALA A 79 -6.17 -15.33 10.26
C ALA A 79 -7.52 -14.83 10.81
N ALA A 80 -8.49 -15.72 11.01
CA ALA A 80 -9.78 -15.37 11.61
C ALA A 80 -9.63 -14.96 13.09
N GLN A 81 -8.73 -15.60 13.83
CA GLN A 81 -8.41 -15.24 15.22
C GLN A 81 -7.72 -13.87 15.30
N THR A 82 -6.70 -13.62 14.48
CA THR A 82 -6.01 -12.31 14.47
C THR A 82 -6.88 -11.16 13.98
N CYS A 83 -7.90 -11.42 13.16
CA CYS A 83 -8.88 -10.41 12.74
C CYS A 83 -9.92 -10.12 13.83
N SER A 84 -10.23 -11.08 14.71
CA SER A 84 -11.12 -10.89 15.87
C SER A 84 -10.43 -10.17 17.03
N ASP A 85 -9.12 -10.28 17.15
CA ASP A 85 -8.32 -9.64 18.20
C ASP A 85 -7.87 -8.21 17.88
N HIS A 86 -8.24 -7.67 16.71
CA HIS A 86 -8.14 -6.22 16.51
C HIS A 86 -9.38 -5.57 17.13
N PRO A 87 -9.30 -4.90 18.31
CA PRO A 87 -10.39 -4.04 18.72
C PRO A 87 -10.59 -3.04 17.58
N SER A 88 -11.75 -3.15 16.93
CA SER A 88 -12.19 -2.21 15.93
C SER A 88 -12.25 -0.84 16.62
N VAL A 89 -11.20 -0.03 16.48
CA VAL A 89 -11.19 1.35 16.97
C VAL A 89 -11.96 2.23 15.97
N THR A 90 -13.19 1.84 15.68
CA THR A 90 -14.13 2.68 14.92
C THR A 90 -15.56 2.46 15.44
N ALA A 91 -15.93 3.25 16.45
CA ALA A 91 -17.26 3.86 16.60
C ALA A 91 -17.41 4.48 17.99
N GLY A 92 -17.04 5.76 18.10
CA GLY A 92 -17.37 6.63 19.22
C GLY A 92 -17.70 8.03 18.72
N HIS A 93 -18.58 8.13 17.73
CA HIS A 93 -19.16 9.41 17.31
C HIS A 93 -20.14 9.89 18.38
N GLY A 94 -20.12 11.20 18.64
CA GLY A 94 -20.71 11.83 19.80
C GLY A 94 -22.21 11.67 20.00
N SER A 95 -22.61 11.77 21.27
CA SER A 95 -23.93 12.23 21.68
C SER A 95 -23.75 13.14 22.87
N GLU A 96 -23.92 14.42 22.60
CA GLU A 96 -24.14 15.51 23.55
C GLU A 96 -25.19 15.12 24.61
N LYS A 97 -24.90 15.36 25.89
CA LYS A 97 -25.84 15.96 26.85
C LYS A 97 -25.07 16.74 27.89
N GLY A 98 -25.33 18.04 27.91
CA GLY A 98 -24.76 18.97 28.87
C GLY A 98 -25.13 18.67 30.31
N LYS A 99 -24.24 19.05 31.22
CA LYS A 99 -24.61 19.67 32.49
C LYS A 99 -23.47 20.56 32.96
N THR A 100 -23.60 21.83 32.60
CA THR A 100 -22.96 22.93 33.30
C THR A 100 -23.43 22.92 34.76
N SER A 101 -22.51 22.81 35.69
CA SER A 101 -22.77 23.13 37.10
C SER A 101 -21.46 23.45 37.81
N GLY A 102 -20.79 24.51 37.37
CA GLY A 102 -19.88 25.25 38.22
C GLY A 102 -20.70 26.26 39.04
N PRO A 103 -20.65 26.26 40.37
CA PRO A 103 -21.34 27.28 41.15
C PRO A 103 -20.59 28.61 41.02
N ASP A 104 -21.27 29.53 40.35
CA ASP A 104 -21.38 30.95 40.66
C ASP A 104 -20.55 31.44 41.87
N ARG A 105 -19.54 32.25 41.58
CA ARG A 105 -19.06 33.25 42.52
C ARG A 105 -18.81 34.55 41.76
N VAL A 106 -19.89 35.33 41.66
CA VAL A 106 -19.92 36.75 41.33
C VAL A 106 -18.84 37.50 42.12
N SER A 107 -18.05 38.34 41.45
CA SER A 107 -17.84 39.71 41.94
C SER A 107 -17.40 40.68 40.82
N PRO A 108 -17.92 41.92 40.84
CA PRO A 108 -17.83 42.85 39.73
C PRO A 108 -16.64 43.81 39.85
N ARG A 109 -16.16 44.22 38.67
CA ARG A 109 -15.12 45.22 38.43
C ARG A 109 -15.61 46.60 38.88
N GLN A 110 -14.96 47.20 39.88
CA GLN A 110 -15.14 48.61 40.22
C GLN A 110 -13.88 49.38 39.80
N VAL A 111 -14.00 50.16 38.73
CA VAL A 111 -13.03 51.17 38.31
C VAL A 111 -13.56 52.50 38.81
N ARG A 112 -12.84 53.13 39.74
CA ARG A 112 -13.13 54.47 40.26
C ARG A 112 -12.77 55.53 39.22
N PHE A 113 -13.69 56.44 38.96
CA PHE A 113 -13.40 57.75 38.38
C PHE A 113 -14.20 58.83 39.13
N ALA A 114 -13.47 59.62 39.92
CA ALA A 114 -13.68 61.04 40.23
C ALA A 114 -12.38 61.54 40.85
#